data_AF-A0AAN1BKC0-F1
#
_entry.id   AF-A0AAN1BKC0-F1
#
_cell.length_a   1.000
_cell.length_b   1.000
_cell.length_c   1.000
_cell.angle_alpha   90.00
_cell.angle_beta   90.00
_cell.angle_gamma   90.00
#
_symmetry.space_group_name_H-M   'P 1'
#
loop_
_entity.id
_entity.type
_entity.pdbx_description
1 polymer ?
#
loop_
_entity_poly.entity_id
_entity_poly.type
_entity_poly.pdbx_seq_one_letter_code
_entity_poly.pdbx_strand_id
1 'polypeptide(L)'
;MRRDGRTEDTWFTFSYTPLRDDDGAIAGILCATLDVTDQVAAKRGEKLALEELRAKSEALAVVNQAGAAITIGARCRTSHPDVVDAGVTLTGAEFGAFAL
;
A
#
# COMPACT_ATOMS: atom_id res chain seq x y z
N MET A 1 -12.13 2.55 23.84
CA MET A 1 -13.09 3.25 24.74
C MET A 1 -14.51 2.85 24.34
N ARG A 2 -15.49 2.89 25.26
CA ARG A 2 -16.90 2.63 24.89
C ARG A 2 -17.60 3.97 24.61
N ARG A 3 -17.95 4.22 23.35
CA ARG A 3 -18.70 5.41 22.88
C ARG A 3 -19.94 4.92 22.11
N ASP A 4 -21.08 5.55 22.33
CA ASP A 4 -22.35 5.23 21.64
C ASP A 4 -22.75 3.74 21.66
N GLY A 5 -22.46 3.05 22.77
CA GLY A 5 -22.79 1.64 22.95
C GLY A 5 -21.86 0.66 22.22
N ARG A 6 -20.83 1.14 21.54
CA ARG A 6 -19.84 0.32 20.83
C ARG A 6 -18.45 0.50 21.43
N THR A 7 -17.63 -0.54 21.31
CA THR A 7 -16.20 -0.44 21.62
C THR A 7 -15.51 0.12 20.40
N GLU A 8 -14.89 1.29 20.57
CA GLU A 8 -14.17 2.00 19.51
C GLU A 8 -12.72 2.24 19.94
N ASP A 9 -11.80 2.16 18.98
CA ASP A 9 -10.43 2.59 19.17
C ASP A 9 -10.40 4.13 19.19
N THR A 10 -9.70 4.68 20.18
CA THR A 10 -9.60 6.13 20.39
C THR A 10 -8.14 6.52 20.58
N TRP A 11 -7.74 7.63 19.97
CA TRP A 11 -6.38 8.14 20.03
C TRP A 11 -6.36 9.50 20.70
N PHE A 12 -5.45 9.66 21.65
CA PHE A 12 -5.25 10.91 22.38
C PHE A 12 -3.79 11.31 22.32
N THR A 13 -3.55 12.62 22.18
CA THR A 13 -2.23 13.21 22.37
C THR A 13 -2.20 13.98 23.68
N PHE A 14 -1.03 14.01 24.31
CA PHE A 14 -0.80 14.63 25.61
C PHE A 14 0.47 15.47 25.57
N SER A 15 0.45 16.62 26.22
CA SER A 15 1.65 17.38 26.54
C SER A 15 1.68 17.72 28.03
N TYR A 16 2.88 17.67 28.61
CA TYR A 16 3.12 18.02 30.01
C TYR A 16 4.07 19.22 30.06
N THR A 17 3.61 20.29 30.70
CA THR A 17 4.40 21.50 30.91
C THR A 17 4.50 21.76 32.41
N PRO A 18 5.71 21.81 32.98
CA PRO A 18 5.86 22.13 34.39
C PRO A 18 5.46 23.59 34.63
N LEU A 19 4.69 23.82 35.69
CA LEU A 19 4.38 25.15 36.22
C LEU A 19 5.38 25.45 37.32
N ARG A 20 6.04 26.60 37.22
CA ARG A 20 7.02 27.06 38.21
C ARG A 20 6.42 28.14 39.09
N ASP A 21 6.77 28.14 40.36
CA ASP A 21 6.48 29.26 41.27
C ASP A 21 7.48 30.42 41.06
N ASP A 22 7.33 31.47 41.86
CA ASP A 22 8.16 32.68 41.80
C ASP A 22 9.64 32.40 42.15
N ASP A 23 9.90 31.32 42.89
CA ASP A 23 11.25 30.85 43.24
C ASP A 23 11.84 29.90 42.17
N GLY A 24 11.08 29.62 41.10
CA GLY A 24 11.48 28.76 40.00
C GLY A 24 11.36 27.26 40.27
N ALA A 25 10.84 26.85 41.43
CA ALA A 25 10.58 25.46 41.78
C ALA A 25 9.33 24.94 41.07
N ILE A 26 9.26 23.63 40.81
CA ILE A 26 8.09 23.03 40.14
C ILE A 26 6.94 22.97 41.14
N ALA A 27 5.94 23.83 40.94
CA ALA A 27 4.73 23.91 41.75
C ALA A 27 3.58 23.05 41.19
N GLY A 28 3.70 22.57 39.95
CA GLY A 28 2.71 21.69 39.34
C GLY A 28 3.05 21.26 37.92
N ILE A 29 2.15 20.50 37.31
CA ILE A 29 2.23 20.10 35.90
C ILE A 29 0.90 20.44 35.23
N LEU A 30 0.96 21.25 34.18
CA LEU A 30 -0.13 21.40 33.24
C LEU A 30 -0.10 20.22 32.27
N CYS A 31 -1.19 19.46 32.22
CA CYS A 31 -1.39 18.44 31.19
C CYS A 31 -2.47 18.90 30.21
N ALA A 32 -2.09 19.09 28.94
CA ALA A 32 -3.07 19.29 27.88
C ALA A 32 -3.30 17.96 27.15
N THR A 33 -4.56 17.57 27.03
CA THR A 33 -4.99 16.35 26.33
C THR A 33 -5.89 16.72 25.17
N LEU A 34 -5.70 16.10 24.01
CA LEU A 34 -6.57 16.27 22.85
C LEU A 34 -6.95 14.92 22.25
N ASP A 35 -8.24 14.73 21.99
CA ASP A 35 -8.76 13.62 21.20
C ASP A 35 -8.43 13.86 19.72
N VAL A 36 -7.68 12.93 19.13
CA VAL A 36 -7.23 12.97 17.73
C VAL A 36 -7.75 11.76 16.94
N THR A 37 -8.78 11.08 17.46
CA THR A 37 -9.34 9.87 16.86
C THR A 37 -9.73 10.08 15.40
N ASP A 38 -10.46 11.15 15.09
CA ASP A 38 -10.92 11.46 13.72
C ASP A 38 -9.75 11.75 12.78
N GLN A 39 -8.71 12.44 13.28
CA GLN A 39 -7.51 12.77 12.50
C GLN A 39 -6.73 11.51 12.13
N VAL A 40 -6.58 10.60 13.10
CA VAL A 40 -5.92 9.30 12.87
C VAL A 40 -6.74 8.44 11.91
N ALA A 41 -8.06 8.41 12.05
CA ALA A 41 -8.95 7.68 11.16
C ALA A 41 -8.86 8.20 9.72
N ALA A 42 -8.92 9.52 9.53
CA ALA A 42 -8.80 10.15 8.21
C ALA A 42 -7.45 9.81 7.54
N LYS A 43 -6.34 9.96 8.29
CA LYS A 43 -4.99 9.68 7.78
C LYS A 43 -4.81 8.21 7.38
N ARG A 44 -5.40 7.29 8.13
CA ARG A 44 -5.39 5.86 7.79
C ARG A 44 -6.21 5.57 6.55
N GLY A 45 -7.39 6.17 6.43
CA GLY A 45 -8.25 6.05 5.24
C GLY A 45 -7.55 6.54 3.97
N GLU A 46 -6.90 7.70 4.02
CA GLU A 46 -6.11 8.25 2.90
C GLU A 46 -4.99 7.30 2.48
N LYS A 47 -4.22 6.78 3.45
CA LYS A 47 -3.13 5.84 3.18
C LYS A 47 -3.63 4.58 2.48
N LEU A 48 -4.72 3.99 2.97
CA LEU A 48 -5.32 2.79 2.39
C LEU A 48 -5.80 3.03 0.96
N ALA A 49 -6.46 4.17 0.70
CA ALA A 49 -6.93 4.53 -0.63
C ALA A 49 -5.76 4.71 -1.63
N LEU A 50 -4.65 5.31 -1.20
CA LEU A 50 -3.45 5.45 -2.02
C LEU A 50 -2.81 4.10 -2.34
N GLU A 51 -2.74 3.20 -1.36
CA GLU A 51 -2.23 1.84 -1.56
C GLU A 51 -3.10 1.04 -2.54
N GLU A 52 -4.43 1.14 -2.41
CA GLU A 52 -5.37 0.49 -3.33
C GLU A 52 -5.24 1.02 -4.76
N LEU A 53 -5.12 2.35 -4.91
CA LEU A 53 -4.94 2.96 -6.23
C LEU A 53 -3.62 2.52 -6.89
N ARG A 54 -2.53 2.42 -6.10
CA ARG A 54 -1.24 1.91 -6.59
C ARG A 54 -1.34 0.47 -7.07
N ALA A 55 -1.93 -0.42 -6.25
CA ALA A 55 -2.11 -1.81 -6.62
C ALA A 55 -2.92 -1.97 -7.91
N LYS A 56 -3.99 -1.18 -8.08
CA LYS A 56 -4.78 -1.15 -9.32
C LYS A 56 -3.98 -0.66 -10.53
N SER A 57 -3.18 0.39 -10.35
CA SER A 57 -2.32 0.93 -11.41
C SER A 57 -1.26 -0.08 -11.86
N GLU A 58 -0.65 -0.80 -10.93
CA GLU A 58 0.35 -1.84 -11.23
C GLU A 58 -0.27 -2.99 -12.03
N ALA A 59 -1.44 -3.48 -11.60
CA ALA A 59 -2.16 -4.52 -12.32
C ALA A 59 -2.49 -4.10 -13.76
N LEU A 60 -2.95 -2.85 -13.96
CA LEU A 60 -3.21 -2.31 -15.30
C LEU A 60 -1.94 -2.18 -16.15
N ALA A 61 -0.81 -1.79 -15.55
CA ALA A 61 0.46 -1.68 -16.26
C ALA A 61 0.94 -3.04 -16.80
N VAL A 62 0.81 -4.10 -15.99
CA VAL A 62 1.15 -5.47 -16.41
C VAL A 62 0.28 -5.93 -17.58
N VAL A 63 -1.03 -5.69 -17.51
CA VAL A 63 -1.97 -6.06 -18.59
C VAL A 63 -1.67 -5.29 -19.87
N ASN A 64 -1.43 -3.98 -19.77
CA ASN A 64 -1.12 -3.14 -20.93
C ASN A 64 0.20 -3.54 -21.60
N GLN A 65 1.23 -3.88 -20.81
CA GLN A 65 2.50 -4.36 -21.34
C GLN A 65 2.35 -5.71 -22.07
N ALA A 66 1.58 -6.64 -21.51
CA ALA A 66 1.29 -7.91 -22.16
C ALA A 66 0.53 -7.73 -23.49
N GLY A 67 -0.48 -6.84 -23.51
CA GLY A 67 -1.23 -6.52 -24.73
C GLY A 67 -0.37 -5.87 -25.83
N ALA A 68 0.56 -4.99 -25.46
CA ALA A 68 1.50 -4.37 -26.38
C ALA A 68 2.47 -5.39 -27.01
N ALA A 69 3.00 -6.33 -26.21
CA ALA A 69 3.85 -7.40 -26.69
C ALA A 69 3.12 -8.30 -27.71
N ILE A 70 1.85 -8.64 -27.45
CA ILE A 70 1.00 -9.43 -28.36
C ILE A 70 0.73 -8.66 -29.67
N THR A 71 0.54 -7.34 -29.59
CA THR A 71 0.26 -6.48 -30.77
C THR A 71 1.49 -6.34 -31.67
N ILE A 72 2.70 -6.28 -31.11
CA ILE A 72 3.95 -6.23 -31.90
C ILE A 72 4.29 -7.63 -32.48
N GLY A 73 3.89 -8.71 -31.80
CA GLY A 73 4.00 -10.09 -32.29
C GLY A 73 3.12 -10.41 -33.51
N ALA A 74 2.07 -9.62 -33.78
CA ALA A 74 1.18 -9.83 -34.93
C ALA A 74 1.78 -9.39 -36.28
N ARG A 75 3.04 -8.91 -36.33
CA ARG A 75 3.66 -8.48 -37.58
C ARG A 75 5.14 -8.83 -37.74
N CYS A 76 5.56 -9.96 -37.20
CA CYS A 76 6.81 -10.59 -37.62
C CYS A 76 6.52 -12.04 -38.00
N ARG A 77 7.07 -12.52 -39.11
CA ARG A 77 7.09 -13.94 -39.47
C ARG A 77 7.79 -14.69 -38.34
N THR A 78 7.03 -15.14 -37.36
CA THR A 78 7.54 -15.94 -36.24
C THR A 78 7.63 -17.37 -36.72
N SER A 79 8.87 -17.86 -36.82
CA SER A 79 9.12 -19.30 -36.92
C SER A 79 8.58 -19.97 -35.65
N HIS A 80 7.98 -21.15 -35.82
CA HIS A 80 7.37 -21.96 -34.75
C HIS A 80 8.19 -22.14 -33.44
N PRO A 81 9.55 -22.15 -33.41
CA PRO A 81 10.29 -22.38 -32.17
C PRO A 81 10.21 -21.22 -31.17
N ASP A 82 10.21 -19.97 -31.66
CA ASP A 82 10.31 -18.78 -30.78
C ASP A 82 9.04 -18.57 -29.95
N VAL A 83 7.89 -19.01 -30.48
CA VAL A 83 6.59 -18.95 -29.80
C VAL A 83 6.49 -20.00 -28.70
N VAL A 84 7.09 -21.18 -28.91
CA VAL A 84 7.12 -22.27 -27.92
C VAL A 84 8.03 -21.91 -26.75
N ASP A 85 9.20 -21.32 -27.03
CA ASP A 85 10.20 -20.97 -26.01
C ASP A 85 9.74 -19.81 -25.10
N ALA A 86 9.08 -18.82 -25.69
CA ALA A 86 8.41 -17.76 -24.93
C ALA A 86 7.27 -18.31 -24.06
N GLY A 87 6.50 -19.30 -24.56
CA GLY A 87 5.43 -19.95 -23.80
C GLY A 87 5.94 -20.79 -22.62
N VAL A 88 7.05 -21.53 -22.80
CA VAL A 88 7.72 -22.32 -21.75
C VAL A 88 8.27 -21.40 -20.66
N THR A 89 8.92 -20.31 -21.05
CA THR A 89 9.48 -19.32 -20.12
C THR A 89 8.38 -18.58 -19.32
N LEU A 90 7.25 -18.29 -19.94
CA LEU A 90 6.14 -17.58 -19.30
C LEU A 90 5.33 -18.47 -18.33
N THR A 91 5.28 -19.78 -18.57
CA THR A 91 4.47 -20.73 -17.78
C THR A 91 5.29 -21.57 -16.81
N GLY A 92 6.62 -21.60 -16.95
CA GLY A 92 7.51 -22.40 -16.11
C GLY A 92 7.37 -23.91 -16.31
N ALA A 93 6.82 -24.35 -17.44
CA ALA A 93 6.58 -25.75 -17.74
C ALA A 93 7.84 -26.43 -18.34
N GLU A 94 8.48 -27.35 -17.61
CA GLU A 94 9.54 -28.20 -18.18
C GLU A 94 8.93 -29.26 -19.12
N PHE A 95 8.71 -28.93 -20.38
CA PHE A 95 8.48 -29.93 -21.41
C PHE A 95 9.64 -29.97 -22.39
N GLY A 96 10.33 -31.13 -22.39
CA GLY A 96 11.60 -31.37 -23.05
C GLY A 96 11.57 -31.28 -24.57
N ALA A 97 12.72 -30.87 -25.09
CA ALA A 97 13.06 -30.78 -26.50
C ALA A 97 12.70 -32.06 -27.27
N PHE A 98 12.00 -31.90 -28.39
CA PHE A 98 12.04 -32.86 -29.49
C PHE A 98 12.60 -32.15 -30.72
N ALA A 99 13.90 -32.38 -30.93
CA ALA A 99 14.55 -32.13 -32.20
C ALA A 99 14.14 -33.22 -33.20
N LEU A 100 13.67 -32.81 -34.38
CA LEU A 100 13.79 -33.54 -35.64
C LEU A 100 13.88 -32.52 -36.78
#